data_AF-D8PCS9-F1
#
_entry.id   AF-D8PCS9-F1
#
_cell.length_a   1.000
_cell.length_b   1.000
_cell.length_c   1.000
_cell.angle_alpha   90.00
_cell.angle_beta   90.00
_cell.angle_gamma   90.00
#
_symmetry.space_group_name_H-M   'P 1'
#
loop_
_entity.id
_entity.type
_entity.pdbx_description
1 polymer ?
#
loop_
_entity_poly.entity_id
_entity_poly.type
_entity_poly.pdbx_seq_one_letter_code
_entity_poly.pdbx_strand_id
1 'polypeptide(L)' 'MAKKPAGESDEVRLKKKVAARVTKEAKLSGDPAARSLRKRLKRVQRKRRALVSRKKHAAGKQVEAKS' A
#
# COMPACT_ATOMS: atom_id res chain seq x y z
N MET A 1 -8.74 19.64 3.62
CA MET A 1 -8.09 18.35 3.26
C MET A 1 -6.65 18.37 3.77
N ALA A 2 -6.39 17.82 4.96
CA ALA A 2 -5.07 17.86 5.57
C ALA A 2 -4.01 17.25 4.62
N LYS A 3 -3.01 18.06 4.26
CA LYS A 3 -1.92 17.66 3.35
C LYS A 3 -1.26 16.40 3.94
N LYS A 4 -1.14 15.34 3.12
CA LYS A 4 -0.43 14.13 3.55
C LYS A 4 1.02 14.53 3.86
N PRO A 5 1.61 14.10 4.99
CA PRO A 5 3.00 14.42 5.29
C PRO A 5 3.87 13.90 4.14
N ALA A 6 4.67 14.80 3.56
CA ALA A 6 5.33 14.62 2.28
C ALA A 6 6.46 13.56 2.27
N GLY A 7 6.83 13.00 3.43
CA GLY A 7 7.94 12.06 3.57
C GLY A 7 7.56 10.59 3.69
N GLU A 8 6.32 10.24 4.09
CA GLU A 8 5.96 8.84 4.33
C GLU A 8 5.12 8.26 3.19
N SER A 9 5.54 7.09 2.68
CA SER A 9 4.73 6.35 1.72
C SER A 9 3.36 5.98 2.32
N ASP A 10 2.32 6.05 1.50
CA ASP A 10 0.95 5.70 1.91
C ASP A 10 0.86 4.27 2.49
N GLU A 11 1.75 3.37 2.06
CA GLU A 11 1.85 2.00 2.58
C GLU A 11 2.34 1.98 4.05
N VAL A 12 3.42 2.71 4.36
CA VAL A 12 4.00 2.78 5.71
C VAL A 12 3.01 3.40 6.68
N ARG A 13 2.37 4.50 6.29
CA ARG A 13 1.35 5.17 7.10
C ARG A 13 0.15 4.26 7.40
N LEU A 14 -0.30 3.47 6.41
CA LEU A 14 -1.40 2.52 6.62
C LEU A 14 -0.98 1.33 7.50
N LYS A 15 0.25 0.84 7.37
CA LYS A 15 0.78 -0.19 8.28
C LYS A 15 0.83 0.31 9.72
N LYS A 16 1.36 1.51 9.97
CA LYS A 16 1.38 2.15 11.29
C LYS A 16 -0.03 2.29 11.87
N LYS A 17 -1.01 2.73 11.07
CA LYS A 17 -2.42 2.84 11.51
C LYS A 17 -3.07 1.50 11.83
N VAL A 18 -2.79 0.46 11.06
CA VAL A 18 -3.29 -0.89 11.35
C VAL A 18 -2.66 -1.44 12.62
N ALA A 19 -1.34 -1.32 12.77
CA ALA A 19 -0.62 -1.77 13.96
C ALA A 19 -1.12 -1.05 15.23
N ALA A 20 -1.23 0.28 15.20
CA ALA A 20 -1.71 1.08 16.32
C ALA A 20 -3.16 0.77 16.74
N ARG A 21 -4.01 0.29 15.81
CA ARG A 21 -5.35 -0.18 16.15
C ARG A 21 -5.37 -1.61 16.70
N VAL A 22 -4.53 -2.49 16.16
CA VAL A 22 -4.42 -3.86 16.67
C VAL A 22 -3.92 -3.88 18.11
N THR A 23 -2.98 -2.99 18.48
CA THR A 23 -2.47 -2.89 19.85
C THR A 23 -3.47 -2.25 20.82
N LYS A 24 -4.33 -1.34 20.34
CA LYS A 24 -5.34 -0.67 21.17
C LYS A 24 -6.59 -1.52 21.39
N GLU A 25 -6.96 -2.35 20.41
CA GLU A 25 -8.22 -3.07 20.39
C GLU A 25 -7.98 -4.54 20.02
N ALA A 26 -7.16 -5.22 20.83
CA ALA A 26 -6.62 -6.55 20.62
C ALA A 26 -7.65 -7.69 20.33
N LYS A 27 -8.95 -7.39 20.25
CA LYS A 27 -10.02 -8.38 20.04
C LYS A 27 -11.01 -8.08 18.91
N LEU A 28 -10.88 -7.00 18.14
CA LEU A 28 -11.90 -6.68 17.12
C LEU A 28 -11.44 -7.06 15.70
N SER A 29 -11.34 -8.36 15.43
CA SER A 29 -11.29 -8.88 14.04
C SER A 29 -12.55 -8.48 13.23
N GLY A 30 -13.62 -8.08 13.94
CA GLY A 30 -14.89 -7.61 13.40
C GLY A 30 -15.02 -6.10 13.17
N ASP A 31 -14.11 -5.24 13.66
CA ASP A 31 -14.28 -3.78 13.56
C ASP A 31 -14.34 -3.31 12.09
N PRO A 32 -15.45 -2.68 11.65
CA PRO A 32 -15.59 -2.17 10.29
C PRO A 32 -14.48 -1.16 9.92
N ALA A 33 -13.99 -0.37 10.88
CA ALA A 33 -12.92 0.58 10.64
C ALA A 33 -11.56 -0.13 10.45
N ALA A 34 -11.22 -1.13 11.27
CA ALA A 34 -10.05 -1.98 11.04
C ALA A 34 -10.12 -2.72 9.69
N ARG A 35 -11.30 -3.24 9.32
CA ARG A 35 -11.53 -3.87 8.01
C ARG A 35 -11.30 -2.89 6.86
N SER A 36 -11.79 -1.66 6.98
CA SER A 36 -11.60 -0.61 5.97
C SER A 36 -10.12 -0.27 5.75
N LEU A 37 -9.34 -0.19 6.84
CA LEU A 37 -7.90 0.10 6.80
C LEU A 37 -7.11 -1.04 6.15
N ARG A 38 -7.42 -2.29 6.51
CA ARG A 38 -6.81 -3.47 5.87
C ARG A 38 -7.11 -3.51 4.36
N LYS A 39 -8.36 -3.25 3.95
CA LYS A 39 -8.73 -3.15 2.53
C LYS A 39 -7.95 -2.05 1.80
N ARG A 40 -7.80 -0.88 2.43
CA ARG A 40 -7.02 0.23 1.87
C ARG A 40 -5.54 -0.12 1.72
N LEU A 41 -4.94 -0.76 2.72
CA LEU A 41 -3.56 -1.25 2.66
C LEU A 41 -3.36 -2.24 1.49
N LYS A 42 -4.24 -3.23 1.35
CA LYS A 42 -4.19 -4.19 0.24
C LYS A 42 -4.30 -3.51 -1.12
N ARG A 43 -5.16 -2.49 -1.27
CA ARG A 43 -5.26 -1.70 -2.52
C ARG A 43 -3.96 -0.97 -2.86
N VAL A 44 -3.32 -0.34 -1.88
CA VAL A 44 -2.03 0.34 -2.09
C VAL A 44 -0.95 -0.67 -2.49
N GLN A 45 -0.88 -1.83 -1.83
CA GLN A 45 0.07 -2.89 -2.18
C GLN A 45 -0.16 -3.45 -3.59
N ARG A 46 -1.42 -3.62 -4.02
CA ARG A 46 -1.75 -4.03 -5.39
C ARG A 46 -1.29 -3.00 -6.41
N LYS A 47 -1.55 -1.70 -6.15
CA LYS A 47 -1.09 -0.60 -7.02
C LYS A 47 0.43 -0.58 -7.14
N ARG A 48 1.16 -0.75 -6.01
CA ARG A 48 2.62 -0.86 -6.01
C ARG A 48 3.10 -2.03 -6.87
N ARG A 49 2.52 -3.22 -6.71
CA ARG A 49 2.87 -4.40 -7.51
C ARG A 49 2.63 -4.17 -9.00
N ALA A 50 1.48 -3.62 -9.37
CA ALA A 50 1.17 -3.31 -10.77
C ALA A 50 2.18 -2.32 -11.38
N LEU A 51 2.58 -1.29 -10.65
CA LEU A 51 3.61 -0.36 -11.11
C LEU A 51 4.98 -1.02 -11.25
N VAL A 52 5.37 -1.89 -10.32
CA VAL A 52 6.61 -2.66 -10.42
C VAL A 52 6.59 -3.58 -11.64
N SER A 53 5.51 -4.32 -11.87
CA SER A 53 5.37 -5.16 -13.07
C SER A 53 5.46 -4.33 -14.35
N ARG A 54 4.73 -3.20 -14.43
CA ARG A 54 4.81 -2.29 -15.59
C ARG A 54 6.23 -1.78 -15.84
N LYS A 55 6.95 -1.38 -14.79
CA LYS A 55 8.36 -0.96 -14.91
C LYS A 55 9.26 -2.09 -15.39
N LYS A 56 9.05 -3.32 -14.90
CA LYS A 56 9.79 -4.50 -15.38
C LYS A 56 9.51 -4.79 -16.86
N HIS A 57 8.25 -4.76 -17.29
CA HIS A 57 7.89 -4.96 -18.69
C HIS A 57 8.43 -3.85 -19.60
N ALA A 58 8.37 -2.59 -19.15
CA ALA A 58 8.97 -1.48 -19.89
C ALA A 58 10.50 -1.65 -19.99
N ALA A 59 11.18 -2.04 -18.91
CA ALA A 59 12.61 -2.32 -18.95
C ALA A 59 12.96 -3.47 -19.90
N GLY A 60 12.18 -4.56 -19.90
CA GLY A 60 12.37 -5.67 -20.84
C GLY A 60 12.15 -5.26 -22.30
N LYS A 61 11.10 -4.47 -22.58
CA LYS A 61 10.84 -3.91 -23.92
C LYS A 61 11.94 -2.95 -24.39
N GLN A 62 12.54 -2.18 -23.48
CA GLN A 62 13.67 -1.31 -23.82
C GLN A 62 14.96 -2.08 -24.12
N VAL A 63 15.07 -3.33 -23.64
CA VAL A 63 16.18 -4.22 -24.00
C VAL A 63 15.91 -4.90 -25.35
N GLU A 64 14.69 -5.38 -25.61
CA GLU A 64 14.30 -5.94 -26.92
C GLU A 64 14.26 -4.91 -28.06
N ALA A 65 13.94 -3.64 -27.78
CA ALA A 65 13.93 -2.58 -28.80
C ALA A 65 15.32 -2.02 -29.13
N LYS A 66 16.37 -2.47 -28.42
CA LYS A 66 17.77 -2.06 -28.61
C LYS A 66 18.66 -3.19 -29.15
N SER A 67 18.09 -4.36 -29.40
CA SER A 67 18.73 -5.50 -30.06
C SER A 67 18.35 -5.57 -31.53
#